data_AF-A0A925HJM9-F1
#
_entry.id   AF-A0A925HJM9-F1
#
_cell.length_a   1.000
_cell.length_b   1.000
_cell.length_c   1.000
_cell.angle_alpha   90.00
_cell.angle_beta   90.00
_cell.angle_gamma   90.00
#
_symmetry.space_group_name_H-M   'P 1'
#
loop_
_entity.id
_entity.type
_entity.pdbx_description
1 polymer ?
#
loop_
_entity_poly.entity_id
_entity_poly.type
_entity_poly.pdbx_seq_one_letter_code
_entity_poly.pdbx_strand_id
1 'polypeptide(L)'
;MRMMRTKMFLVAGGAFALSVALGAPADTAAARQPESVHSLLEQVQRHAAALMRVGLTPDEARIHLAELRAARSKLIDSAPDDWRAPSWLLDQAADLANQLAAAGTEASVLAGIPTEPERKDAYEAAWEVFQLAARADDAAARAVRRLESAPDPSQPVTDSDRTSIDDALAIVIDQEQAVRIPYYRGRAAAVLAALEAEPTDRSEHARVAMESLGGLRL
;
A
#
# COMPACT_ATOMS: atom_id res chain seq x y z
N MET A 1 -20.95 43.22 7.54
CA MET A 1 -20.50 43.48 8.92
C MET A 1 -19.54 42.39 9.34
N ARG A 2 -18.23 42.69 9.37
CA ARG A 2 -17.16 41.79 9.82
C ARG A 2 -16.98 41.99 11.33
N MET A 3 -17.20 40.94 12.13
CA MET A 3 -16.82 40.94 13.54
C MET A 3 -15.45 40.28 13.69
N MET A 4 -14.44 41.10 13.98
CA MET A 4 -13.12 40.69 14.46
C MET A 4 -13.25 40.14 15.87
N ARG A 5 -12.76 38.92 16.12
CA ARG A 5 -12.56 38.38 17.46
C ARG A 5 -11.06 38.37 17.78
N THR A 6 -10.65 39.38 18.53
CA THR A 6 -9.36 39.47 19.21
C THR A 6 -9.33 38.47 20.35
N LYS A 7 -8.33 37.58 20.41
CA LYS A 7 -8.05 36.77 21.60
C LYS A 7 -6.70 37.16 22.18
N MET A 8 -6.78 37.59 23.45
CA MET A 8 -5.72 37.94 24.38
C MET A 8 -4.80 36.75 24.66
N PHE A 9 -3.49 37.01 24.64
CA PHE A 9 -2.48 36.18 25.29
C PHE A 9 -2.44 36.53 26.79
N LEU A 10 -2.51 35.52 27.65
CA LEU A 10 -2.14 35.66 29.06
C LEU A 10 -1.05 34.62 29.37
N VAL A 11 0.10 35.13 29.81
CA VAL A 11 1.24 34.38 30.33
C VAL A 11 1.18 34.45 31.86
N ALA A 12 1.20 33.30 32.52
CA ALA A 12 1.66 33.07 33.89
C ALA A 12 1.82 31.55 34.03
N GLY A 13 2.97 30.97 34.38
CA GLY A 13 3.80 31.30 35.53
C GLY A 13 3.41 30.35 36.67
N GLY A 14 4.14 29.25 36.84
CA GLY A 14 3.86 28.28 37.91
C GLY A 14 4.74 27.04 37.84
N ALA A 15 5.94 27.13 38.41
CA ALA A 15 6.77 25.97 38.71
C ALA A 15 6.19 25.23 39.92
N PHE A 16 5.90 23.94 39.77
CA PHE A 16 5.72 23.01 40.89
C PHE A 16 6.42 21.71 40.56
N ALA A 17 7.57 21.50 41.20
CA ALA A 17 8.23 20.21 41.27
C ALA A 17 7.54 19.39 42.36
N LEU A 18 6.92 18.27 41.98
CA LEU A 18 6.58 17.20 42.92
C LEU A 18 7.06 15.88 42.32
N SER A 19 8.21 15.43 42.79
CA SER A 19 8.75 14.10 42.51
C SER A 19 7.94 13.06 43.26
N VAL A 20 7.17 12.25 42.54
CA VAL A 20 6.65 10.96 43.03
C VAL A 20 7.26 9.89 42.13
N ALA A 21 8.32 9.26 42.63
CA ALA A 21 8.89 8.04 42.08
C ALA A 21 8.00 6.86 42.50
N LEU A 22 7.03 6.52 41.66
CA LEU A 22 6.33 5.24 41.71
C LEU A 22 6.95 4.34 40.64
N GLY A 23 7.56 3.24 41.08
CA GLY A 23 8.28 2.30 40.25
C GLY A 23 7.43 1.78 39.11
N ALA A 24 7.78 2.18 37.89
CA ALA A 24 7.43 1.43 36.71
C ALA A 24 8.25 0.13 36.73
N PRO A 25 7.64 -1.05 36.50
CA PRO A 25 8.42 -2.23 36.20
C PRO A 25 9.31 -1.88 35.00
N ALA A 26 10.61 -2.14 35.14
CA ALA A 26 11.51 -2.15 34.01
C ALA A 26 11.02 -3.25 33.07
N ASP A 27 10.09 -2.88 32.20
CA ASP A 27 9.74 -3.66 31.04
C ASP A 27 11.03 -3.67 30.23
N THR A 28 11.82 -4.73 30.40
CA THR A 28 12.88 -5.09 29.50
C THR A 28 12.22 -5.45 28.19
N ALA A 29 11.71 -4.43 27.49
CA ALA A 29 11.63 -4.38 26.07
C ALA A 29 13.08 -4.56 25.60
N ALA A 30 13.52 -5.82 25.56
CA ALA A 30 14.65 -6.24 24.78
C ALA A 30 14.45 -5.54 23.44
N ALA A 31 15.29 -4.54 23.17
CA ALA A 31 15.25 -3.79 21.95
C ALA A 31 15.40 -4.82 20.83
N ARG A 32 14.27 -5.28 20.28
CA ARG A 32 14.26 -6.16 19.13
C ARG A 32 15.01 -5.36 18.09
N GLN A 33 16.20 -5.84 17.73
CA GLN A 33 16.99 -5.18 16.70
C GLN A 33 16.05 -4.97 15.50
N PRO A 34 16.03 -3.76 14.91
CA PRO A 34 15.18 -3.50 13.76
C PRO A 34 15.45 -4.58 12.72
N GLU A 35 14.40 -5.26 12.30
CA GLU A 35 14.46 -6.34 11.34
C GLU A 35 15.05 -5.80 10.04
N SER A 36 16.14 -6.39 9.56
CA SER A 36 16.82 -5.85 8.36
C SER A 36 15.95 -6.04 7.12
N VAL A 37 16.05 -5.12 6.15
CA VAL A 37 15.36 -5.21 4.85
C VAL A 37 15.62 -6.56 4.18
N HIS A 38 16.85 -7.08 4.29
CA HIS A 38 17.19 -8.40 3.77
C HIS A 38 16.41 -9.54 4.44
N SER A 39 16.30 -9.54 5.77
CA SER A 39 15.50 -10.52 6.52
C SER A 39 14.02 -10.46 6.13
N LEU A 40 13.48 -9.25 5.95
CA LEU A 40 12.09 -9.06 5.53
C LEU A 40 11.85 -9.59 4.10
N LEU A 41 12.78 -9.35 3.17
CA LEU A 41 12.72 -9.90 1.82
C LEU A 41 12.74 -11.43 1.83
N GLU A 42 13.61 -12.05 2.63
CA GLU A 42 13.65 -13.50 2.78
C GLU A 42 12.34 -14.06 3.34
N GLN A 43 11.70 -13.36 4.29
CA GLN A 43 10.39 -13.75 4.81
C GLN A 43 9.30 -13.68 3.75
N VAL A 44 9.24 -12.58 2.98
CA VAL A 44 8.32 -12.42 1.85
C VAL A 44 8.50 -13.56 0.85
N GLN A 45 9.74 -13.85 0.45
CA GLN A 45 10.05 -14.94 -0.48
C GLN A 45 9.66 -16.31 0.08
N ARG A 46 9.93 -16.58 1.36
CA ARG A 46 9.60 -17.84 2.03
C ARG A 46 8.09 -18.08 2.07
N HIS A 47 7.31 -17.07 2.43
CA HIS A 47 5.86 -17.18 2.48
C HIS A 47 5.23 -17.27 1.09
N ALA A 48 5.74 -16.50 0.11
CA ALA A 48 5.32 -16.62 -1.28
C ALA A 48 5.62 -18.03 -1.85
N ALA A 49 6.80 -18.58 -1.57
CA ALA A 49 7.17 -19.93 -1.97
C ALA A 49 6.28 -20.99 -1.30
N ALA A 50 5.92 -20.80 -0.03
CA ALA A 50 5.02 -21.71 0.67
C ALA A 50 3.62 -21.74 0.03
N LEU A 51 3.11 -20.59 -0.44
CA LEU A 51 1.83 -20.49 -1.15
C LEU A 51 1.82 -21.19 -2.52
N MET A 52 2.98 -21.38 -3.14
CA MET A 52 3.11 -22.11 -4.40
C MET A 52 3.21 -23.64 -4.22
N ARG A 53 3.25 -24.15 -2.98
CA ARG A 53 3.36 -25.59 -2.72
C ARG A 53 2.04 -26.31 -3.03
N VAL A 54 2.14 -27.41 -3.77
CA VAL A 54 1.00 -28.32 -4.00
C VAL A 54 0.59 -28.98 -2.68
N GLY A 55 -0.72 -29.06 -2.43
CA GLY A 55 -1.29 -29.75 -1.27
C GLY A 55 -1.43 -28.87 -0.02
N LEU A 56 -1.25 -27.56 -0.13
CA LEU A 56 -1.51 -26.62 0.97
C LEU A 56 -3.00 -26.61 1.32
N THR A 57 -3.33 -26.72 2.60
CA THR A 57 -4.72 -26.59 3.06
C THR A 57 -5.18 -25.13 3.00
N PRO A 58 -6.49 -24.85 2.92
CA PRO A 58 -7.00 -23.47 2.94
C PRO A 58 -6.59 -22.67 4.19
N ASP A 59 -6.46 -23.32 5.35
CA ASP A 59 -6.06 -22.66 6.59
C ASP A 59 -4.57 -22.29 6.60
N GLU A 60 -3.71 -23.19 6.13
CA GLU A 60 -2.28 -22.91 5.95
C GLU A 60 -2.06 -21.78 4.92
N ALA A 61 -2.82 -21.79 3.83
CA ALA A 61 -2.80 -20.72 2.83
C ALA A 61 -3.16 -19.37 3.47
N ARG A 62 -4.19 -19.34 4.32
CA ARG A 62 -4.61 -18.13 5.04
C ARG A 62 -3.53 -17.61 5.97
N ILE A 63 -2.87 -18.50 6.72
CA ILE A 63 -1.75 -18.14 7.61
C ILE A 63 -0.60 -17.54 6.80
N HIS A 64 -0.17 -18.21 5.72
CA HIS A 64 0.93 -17.71 4.89
C HIS A 64 0.61 -16.39 4.19
N LEU A 65 -0.64 -16.18 3.75
CA LEU A 65 -1.09 -14.89 3.22
C LEU A 65 -1.04 -13.78 4.28
N ALA A 66 -1.46 -14.06 5.51
CA ALA A 66 -1.42 -13.09 6.60
C ALA A 66 0.03 -12.70 6.96
N GLU A 67 0.92 -13.69 7.10
CA GLU A 67 2.35 -13.46 7.36
C GLU A 67 3.04 -12.73 6.20
N LEU A 68 2.71 -13.09 4.95
CA LEU A 68 3.23 -12.41 3.76
C LEU A 68 2.85 -10.92 3.74
N ARG A 69 1.60 -10.60 4.06
CA ARG A 69 1.13 -9.20 4.17
C ARG A 69 1.84 -8.46 5.30
N ALA A 70 1.99 -9.09 6.46
CA ALA A 70 2.69 -8.48 7.59
C ALA A 70 4.17 -8.18 7.25
N ALA A 71 4.86 -9.13 6.61
CA ALA A 71 6.24 -8.96 6.16
C ALA A 71 6.36 -7.86 5.09
N ARG A 72 5.45 -7.82 4.10
CA ARG A 72 5.41 -6.76 3.07
C ARG A 72 5.15 -5.38 3.68
N SER A 73 4.22 -5.26 4.62
CA SER A 73 3.95 -3.98 5.29
C SER A 73 5.20 -3.46 5.99
N LYS A 74 5.86 -4.30 6.80
CA LYS A 74 7.12 -3.93 7.46
C LYS A 74 8.22 -3.55 6.46
N LEU A 75 8.29 -4.27 5.33
CA LEU A 75 9.27 -4.02 4.27
C LEU A 75 9.05 -2.65 3.63
N ILE A 76 7.80 -2.30 3.29
CA ILE A 76 7.42 -0.99 2.75
C ILE A 76 7.78 0.13 3.74
N ASP A 77 7.52 -0.08 5.03
CA ASP A 77 7.81 0.92 6.06
C ASP A 77 9.32 1.09 6.31
N SER A 78 10.10 0.00 6.17
CA SER A 78 11.54 0.00 6.43
C SER A 78 12.37 0.51 5.25
N ALA A 79 11.84 0.42 4.02
CA ALA A 79 12.51 0.83 2.80
C ALA A 79 11.56 1.59 1.84
N PRO A 80 10.99 2.73 2.27
CA PRO A 80 10.00 3.47 1.47
C PRO A 80 10.57 4.10 0.19
N ASP A 81 11.90 4.10 0.09
CA ASP A 81 12.70 4.68 -0.99
C ASP A 81 13.26 3.62 -1.96
N ASP A 82 13.04 2.33 -1.70
CA ASP A 82 13.44 1.25 -2.60
C ASP A 82 12.64 1.34 -3.91
N TRP A 83 13.31 1.13 -5.04
CA TRP A 83 12.65 1.20 -6.35
C TRP A 83 11.56 0.14 -6.53
N ARG A 84 11.61 -0.95 -5.73
CA ARG A 84 10.63 -2.04 -5.72
C ARG A 84 9.40 -1.76 -4.85
N ALA A 85 9.40 -0.67 -4.08
CA ALA A 85 8.27 -0.31 -3.22
C ALA A 85 6.91 -0.25 -3.95
N PRO A 86 6.79 0.25 -5.19
CA PRO A 86 5.54 0.21 -5.96
C PRO A 86 5.03 -1.22 -6.17
N SER A 87 5.92 -2.13 -6.57
CA SER A 87 5.58 -3.53 -6.80
C SER A 87 5.09 -4.22 -5.53
N TRP A 88 5.72 -3.95 -4.38
CA TRP A 88 5.28 -4.51 -3.09
C TRP A 88 3.89 -4.02 -2.66
N LEU A 89 3.60 -2.73 -2.87
CA LEU A 89 2.28 -2.14 -2.62
C LEU A 89 1.22 -2.78 -3.52
N LEU A 90 1.54 -2.99 -4.80
CA LEU A 90 0.62 -3.55 -5.79
C LEU A 90 0.43 -5.06 -5.61
N ASP A 91 1.43 -5.79 -5.10
CA ASP A 91 1.26 -7.17 -4.69
C ASP A 91 0.27 -7.29 -3.52
N GLN A 92 0.36 -6.40 -2.53
CA GLN A 92 -0.59 -6.37 -1.42
C GLN A 92 -2.01 -6.00 -1.89
N ALA A 93 -2.12 -5.05 -2.83
CA ALA A 93 -3.38 -4.70 -3.48
C ALA A 93 -3.96 -5.91 -4.25
N ALA A 94 -3.12 -6.66 -4.97
CA ALA A 94 -3.50 -7.87 -5.68
C ALA A 94 -4.05 -8.94 -4.73
N ASP A 95 -3.39 -9.18 -3.60
CA ASP A 95 -3.84 -10.16 -2.61
C ASP A 95 -5.24 -9.82 -2.07
N LEU A 96 -5.50 -8.55 -1.77
CA LEU A 96 -6.82 -8.09 -1.30
C LEU A 96 -7.89 -8.23 -2.38
N ALA A 97 -7.59 -7.81 -3.61
CA ALA A 97 -8.51 -7.94 -4.73
C ALA A 97 -8.80 -9.41 -5.08
N ASN A 98 -7.81 -10.30 -4.95
CA ASN A 98 -7.99 -11.73 -5.17
C ASN A 98 -8.85 -12.38 -4.07
N GLN A 99 -8.76 -11.92 -2.82
CA GLN A 99 -9.64 -12.39 -1.76
C GLN A 99 -11.10 -12.02 -2.02
N LEU A 100 -11.37 -10.78 -2.45
CA LEU A 100 -12.72 -10.36 -2.85
C LEU A 100 -13.28 -11.20 -4.01
N ALA A 101 -12.44 -11.47 -5.01
CA ALA A 101 -12.85 -12.30 -6.15
C ALA A 101 -13.11 -13.76 -5.75
N ALA A 102 -12.23 -14.35 -4.92
CA ALA A 102 -12.35 -15.74 -4.47
C ALA A 102 -13.61 -15.95 -3.60
N ALA A 103 -14.01 -14.95 -2.82
CA ALA A 103 -15.25 -14.97 -2.05
C ALA A 103 -16.51 -14.73 -2.90
N GLY A 104 -16.37 -14.32 -4.17
CA GLY A 104 -17.48 -13.90 -5.03
C GLY A 104 -18.06 -12.52 -4.68
N THR A 105 -17.57 -11.89 -3.62
CA THR A 105 -18.05 -10.61 -3.08
C THR A 105 -18.00 -9.49 -4.11
N GLU A 106 -16.90 -9.38 -4.86
CA GLU A 106 -16.78 -8.39 -5.94
C GLU A 106 -17.85 -8.59 -7.02
N ALA A 107 -18.09 -9.83 -7.44
CA ALA A 107 -19.09 -10.14 -8.46
C ALA A 107 -20.52 -9.84 -7.97
N SER A 108 -20.86 -10.20 -6.72
CA SER A 108 -22.16 -9.90 -6.11
C SER A 108 -22.43 -8.39 -6.06
N VAL A 109 -21.41 -7.60 -5.69
CA VAL A 109 -21.50 -6.12 -5.65
C VAL A 109 -21.73 -5.56 -7.05
N LEU A 110 -20.93 -5.96 -8.03
CA LEU A 110 -21.06 -5.46 -9.41
C LEU A 110 -22.38 -5.89 -10.08
N ALA A 111 -22.94 -7.03 -9.67
CA ALA A 111 -24.25 -7.49 -10.09
C ALA A 111 -25.42 -6.79 -9.37
N GLY A 112 -25.14 -5.95 -8.36
CA GLY A 112 -26.17 -5.22 -7.61
C GLY A 112 -26.98 -6.08 -6.65
N ILE A 113 -26.46 -7.24 -6.24
CA ILE A 113 -27.11 -8.18 -5.31
C ILE A 113 -26.26 -8.55 -4.08
N PRO A 114 -25.41 -7.67 -3.51
CA PRO A 114 -24.62 -8.02 -2.34
C PRO A 114 -25.50 -8.08 -1.07
N THR A 115 -25.18 -9.02 -0.19
CA THR A 115 -25.66 -9.01 1.20
C THR A 115 -24.98 -7.88 1.98
N GLU A 116 -25.54 -7.51 3.14
CA GLU A 116 -24.95 -6.44 3.97
C GLU A 116 -23.51 -6.74 4.44
N PRO A 117 -23.17 -7.96 4.88
CA PRO A 117 -21.78 -8.30 5.18
C PRO A 117 -20.87 -8.16 3.96
N GLU A 118 -21.30 -8.66 2.79
CA GLU A 118 -20.52 -8.54 1.55
C GLU A 118 -20.31 -7.09 1.14
N ARG A 119 -21.30 -6.21 1.31
CA ARG A 119 -21.14 -4.77 1.04
C ARG A 119 -20.04 -4.15 1.89
N LYS A 120 -20.03 -4.46 3.19
CA LYS A 120 -19.03 -3.94 4.12
C LYS A 120 -17.63 -4.46 3.76
N ASP A 121 -17.49 -5.77 3.59
CA ASP A 121 -16.21 -6.41 3.27
C ASP A 121 -15.66 -5.90 1.92
N ALA A 122 -16.53 -5.76 0.91
CA ALA A 122 -16.19 -5.19 -0.39
C ALA A 122 -15.71 -3.74 -0.27
N TYR A 123 -16.41 -2.91 0.50
CA TYR A 123 -16.05 -1.51 0.68
C TYR A 123 -14.67 -1.37 1.34
N GLU A 124 -14.45 -2.05 2.46
CA GLU A 124 -13.20 -1.98 3.23
C GLU A 124 -12.01 -2.42 2.36
N ALA A 125 -12.12 -3.56 1.69
CA ALA A 125 -11.05 -4.07 0.85
C ALA A 125 -10.85 -3.25 -0.44
N ALA A 126 -11.93 -2.80 -1.11
CA ALA A 126 -11.80 -1.95 -2.29
C ALA A 126 -11.17 -0.60 -1.94
N TRP A 127 -11.55 0.01 -0.81
CA TRP A 127 -10.94 1.23 -0.33
C TRP A 127 -9.44 1.03 -0.03
N GLU A 128 -9.06 -0.06 0.63
CA GLU A 128 -7.65 -0.36 0.89
C GLU A 128 -6.84 -0.57 -0.41
N VAL A 129 -7.39 -1.32 -1.38
CA VAL A 129 -6.76 -1.49 -2.71
C VAL A 129 -6.60 -0.14 -3.41
N PHE A 130 -7.62 0.72 -3.36
CA PHE A 130 -7.57 2.07 -3.95
C PHE A 130 -6.45 2.91 -3.33
N GLN A 131 -6.31 2.88 -2.00
CA GLN A 131 -5.26 3.60 -1.27
C GLN A 131 -3.86 3.02 -1.55
N LEU A 132 -3.72 1.70 -1.64
CA LEU A 132 -2.46 1.05 -1.99
C LEU A 132 -2.03 1.43 -3.42
N ALA A 133 -2.95 1.48 -4.37
CA ALA A 133 -2.65 1.92 -5.74
C ALA A 133 -2.26 3.41 -5.83
N ALA A 134 -2.84 4.28 -4.99
CA ALA A 134 -2.42 5.67 -4.87
C ALA A 134 -0.98 5.79 -4.30
N ARG A 135 -0.70 5.07 -3.20
CA ARG A 135 0.64 5.02 -2.61
C ARG A 135 1.69 4.44 -3.57
N ALA A 136 1.31 3.45 -4.36
CA ALA A 136 2.19 2.83 -5.36
C ALA A 136 2.57 3.81 -6.47
N ASP A 137 1.63 4.65 -6.91
CA ASP A 137 1.88 5.69 -7.90
C ASP A 137 2.85 6.76 -7.38
N ASP A 138 2.63 7.23 -6.15
CA ASP A 138 3.55 8.15 -5.47
C ASP A 138 4.96 7.54 -5.31
N ALA A 139 5.03 6.25 -4.96
CA ALA A 139 6.28 5.52 -4.83
C ALA A 139 6.97 5.35 -6.20
N ALA A 140 6.21 5.05 -7.26
CA ALA A 140 6.75 4.88 -8.62
C ALA A 140 7.33 6.19 -9.12
N ALA A 141 6.63 7.30 -8.93
CA ALA A 141 7.13 8.62 -9.29
C ALA A 141 8.42 8.99 -8.53
N ARG A 142 8.57 8.59 -7.26
CA ARG A 142 9.83 8.77 -6.51
C ARG A 142 10.94 7.86 -7.02
N ALA A 143 10.63 6.60 -7.31
CA ALA A 143 11.58 5.62 -7.83
C ALA A 143 12.15 6.05 -9.18
N VAL A 144 11.30 6.46 -10.14
CA VAL A 144 11.73 6.96 -11.45
C VAL A 144 12.68 8.14 -11.31
N ARG A 145 12.29 9.18 -10.56
CA ARG A 145 13.16 10.36 -10.35
C ARG A 145 14.53 9.98 -9.79
N ARG A 146 14.57 9.03 -8.86
CA ARG A 146 15.84 8.56 -8.27
C ARG A 146 16.68 7.77 -9.26
N LEU A 147 16.07 6.83 -9.97
CA LEU A 147 16.74 6.01 -10.96
C LEU A 147 17.29 6.86 -12.11
N GLU A 148 16.54 7.86 -12.58
CA GLU A 148 17.01 8.83 -13.60
C GLU A 148 18.10 9.77 -13.08
N SER A 149 18.08 10.08 -11.78
CA SER A 149 19.14 10.87 -11.14
C SER A 149 20.39 10.03 -10.81
N ALA A 150 20.29 8.71 -10.90
CA ALA A 150 21.43 7.80 -10.83
C ALA A 150 21.95 7.62 -12.26
N PRO A 151 23.23 7.87 -12.53
CA PRO A 151 24.38 7.78 -11.63
C PRO A 151 24.97 9.14 -11.20
N ASP A 152 25.67 9.14 -10.06
CA ASP A 152 26.50 10.28 -9.64
C ASP A 152 27.48 10.64 -10.77
N PRO A 153 27.41 11.87 -11.33
CA PRO A 153 28.28 12.28 -12.43
C PRO A 153 29.77 12.26 -12.06
N SER A 154 30.11 12.17 -10.77
CA SER A 154 31.48 12.06 -10.27
C SER A 154 32.02 10.64 -10.16
N GLN A 155 31.17 9.60 -10.33
CA GLN A 155 31.61 8.21 -10.26
C GLN A 155 31.56 7.52 -11.63
N PRO A 156 32.59 6.72 -11.98
CA PRO A 156 32.54 5.90 -13.17
C PRO A 156 31.45 4.84 -13.00
N VAL A 157 30.53 4.81 -13.96
CA VAL A 157 29.35 3.95 -13.98
C VAL A 157 29.69 2.77 -14.86
N THR A 158 29.50 1.55 -14.35
CA THR A 158 29.71 0.38 -15.17
C THR A 158 28.53 0.17 -16.12
N ASP A 159 28.75 -0.49 -17.25
CA ASP A 159 27.65 -0.89 -18.15
C ASP A 159 26.63 -1.80 -17.44
N SER A 160 27.09 -2.56 -16.43
CA SER A 160 26.23 -3.38 -15.58
C SER A 160 25.30 -2.53 -14.72
N ASP A 161 25.78 -1.42 -14.14
CA ASP A 161 24.95 -0.53 -13.33
C ASP A 161 23.88 0.15 -14.20
N ARG A 162 24.25 0.58 -15.41
CA ARG A 162 23.31 1.17 -16.37
C ARG A 162 22.23 0.18 -16.76
N THR A 163 22.61 -1.04 -17.12
CA THR A 163 21.65 -2.10 -17.46
C THR A 163 20.69 -2.36 -16.29
N SER A 164 21.20 -2.41 -15.04
CA SER A 164 20.35 -2.61 -13.88
C SER A 164 19.38 -1.43 -13.62
N ILE A 165 19.78 -0.19 -13.91
CA ILE A 165 18.91 0.98 -13.79
C ILE A 165 17.85 0.96 -14.88
N ASP A 166 18.24 0.65 -16.13
CA ASP A 166 17.33 0.55 -17.27
C ASP A 166 16.29 -0.55 -17.04
N ASP A 167 16.70 -1.72 -16.53
CA ASP A 167 15.79 -2.81 -16.16
C ASP A 167 14.81 -2.38 -15.06
N ALA A 168 15.28 -1.66 -14.04
CA ALA A 168 14.44 -1.15 -12.96
C ALA A 168 13.44 -0.10 -13.47
N LEU A 169 13.87 0.80 -14.35
CA LEU A 169 13.00 1.80 -14.99
C LEU A 169 11.93 1.13 -15.86
N ALA A 170 12.30 0.13 -16.66
CA ALA A 170 11.36 -0.63 -17.47
C ALA A 170 10.28 -1.29 -16.60
N ILE A 171 10.65 -1.89 -15.46
CA ILE A 171 9.66 -2.45 -14.53
C ILE A 171 8.74 -1.34 -13.99
N VAL A 172 9.29 -0.26 -13.44
CA VAL A 172 8.47 0.78 -12.78
C VAL A 172 7.55 1.49 -13.79
N ILE A 173 8.05 1.83 -14.98
CA ILE A 173 7.29 2.60 -15.97
C ILE A 173 6.36 1.68 -16.77
N ASP A 174 6.90 0.65 -17.41
CA ASP A 174 6.14 -0.14 -18.39
C ASP A 174 5.23 -1.16 -17.72
N GLN A 175 5.61 -1.70 -16.56
CA GLN A 175 4.78 -2.66 -15.84
C GLN A 175 3.94 -2.01 -14.74
N GLU A 176 4.56 -1.24 -13.84
CA GLU A 176 3.82 -0.73 -12.69
C GLU A 176 2.93 0.47 -13.07
N GLN A 177 3.50 1.53 -13.65
CA GLN A 177 2.73 2.75 -13.99
C GLN A 177 1.79 2.58 -15.18
N ALA A 178 2.21 1.86 -16.23
CA ALA A 178 1.39 1.72 -17.44
C ALA A 178 0.32 0.62 -17.34
N VAL A 179 0.46 -0.36 -16.44
CA VAL A 179 -0.44 -1.52 -16.37
C VAL A 179 -1.00 -1.76 -14.98
N ARG A 180 -0.16 -2.06 -13.98
CA ARG A 180 -0.65 -2.56 -12.68
C ARG A 180 -1.35 -1.48 -11.86
N ILE A 181 -0.80 -0.27 -11.77
CA ILE A 181 -1.42 0.84 -11.03
C ILE A 181 -2.80 1.19 -11.60
N PRO A 182 -2.96 1.47 -12.91
CA PRO A 182 -4.27 1.80 -13.45
C PRO A 182 -5.26 0.63 -13.33
N TYR A 183 -4.80 -0.61 -13.46
CA TYR A 183 -5.64 -1.79 -13.32
C TYR A 183 -6.24 -1.90 -11.91
N TYR A 184 -5.41 -1.89 -10.86
CA TYR A 184 -5.91 -2.04 -9.48
C TYR A 184 -6.68 -0.81 -9.00
N ARG A 185 -6.24 0.40 -9.37
CA ARG A 185 -6.99 1.64 -9.07
C ARG A 185 -8.37 1.61 -9.71
N GLY A 186 -8.44 1.25 -10.99
CA GLY A 186 -9.69 1.23 -11.74
C GLY A 186 -10.65 0.15 -11.26
N ARG A 187 -10.14 -1.05 -10.99
CA ARG A 187 -10.93 -2.16 -10.42
C ARG A 187 -11.53 -1.81 -9.06
N ALA A 188 -10.72 -1.27 -8.14
CA ALA A 188 -11.20 -0.83 -6.83
C ALA A 188 -12.26 0.29 -6.95
N ALA A 189 -12.01 1.28 -7.81
CA ALA A 189 -12.95 2.37 -8.05
C ALA A 189 -14.29 1.88 -8.62
N ALA A 190 -14.30 0.85 -9.46
CA ALA A 190 -15.54 0.27 -9.97
C ALA A 190 -16.38 -0.37 -8.85
N VAL A 191 -15.74 -1.09 -7.93
CA VAL A 191 -16.41 -1.68 -6.75
C VAL A 191 -16.95 -0.59 -5.82
N LEU A 192 -16.15 0.44 -5.53
CA LEU A 192 -16.58 1.57 -4.70
C LEU A 192 -17.78 2.29 -5.34
N ALA A 193 -17.73 2.58 -6.64
CA ALA A 193 -18.85 3.19 -7.37
C ALA A 193 -20.15 2.37 -7.24
N ALA A 194 -20.07 1.04 -7.33
CA ALA A 194 -21.23 0.16 -7.17
C ALA A 194 -21.82 0.17 -5.75
N LEU A 195 -21.00 0.48 -4.73
CA LEU A 195 -21.41 0.50 -3.32
C LEU A 195 -21.90 1.87 -2.85
N GLU A 196 -21.49 2.96 -3.51
CA GLU A 196 -21.81 4.32 -3.09
C GLU A 196 -23.31 4.64 -3.22
N ALA A 197 -23.89 5.16 -2.14
CA ALA A 197 -25.28 5.60 -2.11
C ALA A 197 -25.43 6.99 -2.76
N GLU A 198 -24.49 7.89 -2.50
CA GLU A 198 -24.52 9.27 -2.96
C GLU A 198 -24.16 9.35 -4.46
N PRO A 199 -25.01 9.99 -5.30
CA PRO A 199 -24.77 10.07 -6.74
C PRO A 199 -23.45 10.74 -7.13
N THR A 200 -22.98 11.71 -6.33
CA THR A 200 -21.72 12.42 -6.56
C THR A 200 -20.52 11.49 -6.43
N ASP A 201 -20.45 10.76 -5.32
CA ASP A 201 -19.32 9.91 -4.95
C ASP A 201 -19.27 8.69 -5.88
N ARG A 202 -20.45 8.12 -6.18
CA ARG A 202 -20.61 7.11 -7.23
C ARG A 202 -20.04 7.57 -8.57
N SER A 203 -20.41 8.77 -9.01
CA SER A 203 -19.98 9.30 -10.31
C SER A 203 -18.48 9.57 -10.35
N GLU A 204 -17.90 10.05 -9.24
CA GLU A 204 -16.46 10.26 -9.10
C GLU A 204 -15.70 8.94 -9.24
N HIS A 205 -16.08 7.92 -8.47
CA HIS A 205 -15.44 6.61 -8.55
C HIS A 205 -15.64 5.94 -9.92
N ALA A 206 -16.83 6.06 -10.53
CA ALA A 206 -17.07 5.55 -11.87
C ALA A 206 -16.16 6.23 -12.91
N ARG A 207 -15.96 7.56 -12.81
CA ARG A 207 -15.04 8.30 -13.68
C ARG A 207 -13.60 7.80 -13.50
N VAL A 208 -13.13 7.66 -12.26
CA VAL A 208 -11.77 7.15 -11.98
C VAL A 208 -11.58 5.73 -12.52
N ALA A 209 -12.61 4.87 -12.41
CA ALA A 209 -12.59 3.54 -12.98
C ALA A 209 -12.43 3.57 -14.51
N MET A 210 -13.23 4.37 -15.20
CA MET A 210 -13.16 4.52 -16.66
C MET A 210 -11.82 5.09 -17.13
N GLU A 211 -11.32 6.14 -16.47
CA GLU A 211 -10.04 6.76 -16.82
C GLU A 211 -8.86 5.80 -16.61
N SER A 212 -8.84 5.11 -15.46
CA SER A 212 -7.74 4.21 -15.12
C SER A 212 -7.73 2.97 -16.02
N LEU A 213 -8.89 2.33 -16.23
CA LEU A 213 -8.99 1.13 -17.07
C LEU A 213 -8.87 1.45 -18.57
N GLY A 214 -9.41 2.59 -19.01
CA GLY A 214 -9.31 3.04 -20.40
C GLY A 214 -7.89 3.45 -20.81
N GLY A 215 -7.01 3.74 -19.84
CA GLY A 215 -5.60 4.04 -20.07
C GLY A 215 -4.67 2.83 -20.12
N LEU A 216 -5.18 1.60 -19.92
CA LEU A 216 -4.35 0.40 -19.91
C LEU A 216 -3.74 0.13 -21.29
N ARG A 217 -2.42 -0.08 -21.32
CA ARG A 217 -1.69 -0.56 -22.50
C ARG A 217 -1.64 -2.09 -22.45
N LEU A 218 -2.53 -2.73 -23.21
CA LEU A 218 -2.62 -4.20 -23.36
C LEU A 218 -1.91 -4.68 -24.63
#